data_AF-A0A365NYU7-F1
#
_entry.id   AF-A0A365NYU7-F1
#
_cell.length_a   1.000
_cell.length_b   1.000
_cell.length_c   1.000
_cell.angle_alpha   90.00
_cell.angle_beta   90.00
_cell.angle_gamma   90.00
#
_symmetry.space_group_name_H-M   'P 1'
#
loop_
_entity.id
_entity.type
_entity.pdbx_description
1 polymer ?
#
loop_
_entity_poly.entity_id
_entity_poly.type
_entity_poly.pdbx_seq_one_letter_code
_entity_poly.pdbx_strand_id
1 'polypeptide(L)'
;MFKKILIVLSILILPIVLVFLIYINVLQIVKPISDFNLSVGKVEEIGIMEKLHKGSLRSPNSSSEVFFVKIENNDTLYSYFTRDKEKISFLKSSKIVGKNVKIFNDGFDEKQNTVDIIELELNNSILISKRESDKKNFILISLFLTFLILYFYIPYKFVYLKSKIKK
;
A
#
# COMPACT_ATOMS: atom_id res chain seq x y z
N MET A 1 16.67 33.33 -19.62
CA MET A 1 17.05 31.92 -19.91
C MET A 1 16.58 30.93 -18.85
N PHE A 2 16.89 31.16 -17.58
CA PHE A 2 16.57 30.24 -16.46
C PHE A 2 15.10 29.78 -16.41
N LYS A 3 14.14 30.69 -16.58
CA LYS A 3 12.69 30.36 -16.61
C LYS A 3 12.31 29.38 -17.73
N LYS A 4 12.90 29.51 -18.93
CA LYS A 4 12.60 28.61 -20.07
C LYS A 4 13.17 27.21 -19.83
N ILE A 5 14.37 27.13 -19.24
CA ILE A 5 15.01 25.88 -18.85
C ILE A 5 14.19 25.16 -17.78
N LEU A 6 13.74 25.88 -16.74
CA LEU A 6 12.83 25.36 -15.70
C LEU A 6 11.50 24.84 -16.28
N ILE A 7 10.94 25.53 -17.26
CA ILE A 7 9.70 25.11 -17.93
C ILE A 7 9.93 23.83 -18.73
N VAL A 8 11.02 23.73 -19.50
CA VAL A 8 11.35 22.52 -20.28
C VAL A 8 11.63 21.33 -19.35
N LEU A 9 12.35 21.54 -18.26
CA LEU A 9 12.58 20.54 -17.22
C LEU A 9 11.26 20.08 -16.58
N SER A 10 10.37 21.00 -16.22
CA SER A 10 9.04 20.64 -15.70
C SER A 10 8.15 19.95 -16.73
N ILE A 11 8.32 20.24 -18.03
CA ILE A 11 7.58 19.62 -19.15
C ILE A 11 8.01 18.15 -19.38
N LEU A 12 9.27 17.83 -19.11
CA LEU A 12 9.84 16.50 -19.39
C LEU A 12 9.96 15.63 -18.14
N ILE A 13 10.36 16.19 -17.00
CA ILE A 13 10.63 15.41 -15.79
C ILE A 13 9.35 14.90 -15.14
N LEU A 14 8.34 15.76 -15.00
CA LEU A 14 7.11 15.39 -14.28
C LEU A 14 6.41 14.16 -14.89
N PRO A 15 6.20 14.05 -16.21
CA PRO A 15 5.57 12.85 -16.78
C PRO A 15 6.45 11.60 -16.60
N ILE A 16 7.79 11.72 -16.68
CA ILE A 16 8.70 10.60 -16.41
C ILE A 16 8.55 10.11 -14.97
N VAL A 17 8.50 11.03 -14.01
CA VAL A 17 8.30 10.72 -12.60
C VAL A 17 6.95 10.02 -12.37
N LEU A 18 5.87 10.53 -12.97
CA LEU A 18 4.53 9.93 -12.84
C LEU A 18 4.47 8.53 -13.47
N VAL A 19 5.06 8.33 -14.65
CA VAL A 19 5.16 7.00 -15.29
C VAL A 19 5.96 6.03 -14.42
N PHE A 20 7.08 6.48 -13.86
CA PHE A 20 7.87 5.66 -12.95
C PHE A 20 7.09 5.28 -11.69
N LEU A 21 6.35 6.21 -11.08
CA LEU A 21 5.49 5.92 -9.93
C LEU A 21 4.38 4.92 -10.28
N ILE A 22 3.75 5.05 -11.44
CA ILE A 22 2.76 4.08 -11.94
C ILE A 22 3.40 2.69 -12.08
N TYR A 23 4.57 2.62 -12.72
CA TYR A 23 5.31 1.38 -12.92
C TYR A 23 5.60 0.65 -11.60
N ILE A 24 6.09 1.37 -10.58
CA ILE A 24 6.35 0.79 -9.25
C ILE A 24 5.08 0.20 -8.63
N ASN A 25 3.94 0.90 -8.73
CA ASN A 25 2.67 0.40 -8.18
C ASN A 25 2.15 -0.83 -8.96
N VAL A 26 2.36 -0.86 -10.28
CA VAL A 26 1.99 -2.03 -11.11
C VAL A 26 2.82 -3.25 -10.71
N LEU A 27 4.14 -3.09 -10.51
CA LEU A 27 4.99 -4.19 -10.05
C LEU A 27 4.51 -4.79 -8.73
N GLN A 28 4.10 -3.94 -7.78
CA GLN A 28 3.56 -4.41 -6.49
C GLN A 28 2.26 -5.20 -6.65
N ILE A 29 1.36 -4.77 -7.54
CA ILE A 29 0.09 -5.47 -7.80
C ILE A 29 0.33 -6.83 -8.46
N VAL A 30 1.21 -6.89 -9.47
CA VAL A 30 1.45 -8.11 -10.24
C VAL A 30 2.27 -9.14 -9.46
N LYS A 31 3.00 -8.71 -8.42
CA LYS A 31 3.79 -9.60 -7.56
C LYS A 31 2.92 -10.77 -7.04
N PRO A 32 3.25 -12.04 -7.35
CA PRO A 32 2.48 -13.19 -6.89
C PRO A 32 2.65 -13.40 -5.38
N ILE A 33 1.68 -14.09 -4.76
CA ILE A 33 1.71 -14.34 -3.31
C ILE A 33 2.93 -15.16 -2.86
N SER A 34 3.47 -15.98 -3.76
CA SER A 34 4.67 -16.79 -3.55
C SER A 34 5.94 -15.98 -3.29
N ASP A 35 5.97 -14.71 -3.68
CA ASP A 35 7.14 -13.83 -3.56
C ASP A 35 7.16 -13.07 -2.22
N PHE A 36 6.21 -13.37 -1.33
CA PHE A 36 6.14 -12.84 0.03
C PHE A 36 6.67 -13.87 1.04
N ASN A 37 7.12 -13.39 2.19
CA ASN A 37 7.59 -14.28 3.24
C ASN A 37 6.42 -15.08 3.81
N LEU A 38 6.62 -16.37 4.04
CA LEU A 38 5.60 -17.27 4.57
C LEU A 38 5.93 -17.63 6.01
N SER A 39 5.00 -17.32 6.91
CA SER A 39 5.02 -17.78 8.30
C SER A 39 3.85 -18.74 8.53
N VAL A 40 4.12 -19.93 9.04
CA VAL A 40 3.11 -20.95 9.32
C VAL A 40 3.20 -21.35 10.79
N GLY A 41 2.05 -21.45 11.44
CA GLY A 41 2.00 -21.99 12.79
C GLY A 41 0.65 -21.79 13.45
N LYS A 42 0.58 -22.19 14.71
CA LYS A 42 -0.62 -22.11 15.53
C LYS A 42 -0.75 -20.72 16.13
N VAL A 43 -1.94 -20.12 16.04
CA VAL A 43 -2.18 -18.78 16.59
C VAL A 43 -2.20 -18.86 18.12
N GLU A 44 -1.30 -18.11 18.75
CA GLU A 44 -1.22 -17.93 20.21
C GLU A 44 -2.24 -16.87 20.67
N GLU A 45 -2.23 -15.72 20.02
CA GLU A 45 -3.01 -14.56 20.41
C GLU A 45 -3.44 -13.73 19.20
N ILE A 46 -4.59 -13.09 19.30
CA ILE A 46 -5.03 -12.05 18.38
C ILE A 46 -5.57 -10.86 19.18
N GLY A 47 -5.52 -9.69 18.58
CA GLY A 47 -6.10 -8.52 19.22
C GLY A 47 -5.96 -7.27 18.39
N ILE A 48 -5.99 -6.14 19.08
CA ILE A 48 -5.72 -4.84 18.51
C ILE A 48 -4.55 -4.24 19.26
N MET A 49 -3.64 -3.64 18.52
CA MET A 49 -2.48 -2.95 19.08
C MET A 49 -2.19 -1.68 18.29
N GLU A 50 -1.31 -0.84 18.85
CA GLU A 50 -0.73 0.27 18.10
C GLU A 50 0.49 -0.19 17.31
N LYS A 51 0.41 -0.04 15.99
CA LYS A 51 1.56 -0.10 15.11
C LYS A 51 2.27 1.25 15.13
N LEU A 52 3.53 1.24 15.55
CA LEU A 52 4.39 2.39 15.61
C LEU A 52 5.25 2.45 14.34
N HIS A 53 5.27 3.61 13.70
CA HIS A 53 6.22 3.91 12.63
C HIS A 53 7.23 4.92 13.16
N LYS A 54 8.49 4.48 13.24
CA LYS A 54 9.62 5.35 13.53
C LYS A 54 9.81 6.32 12.37
N GLY A 55 9.64 7.59 12.69
CA GLY A 55 9.92 8.68 11.80
C GLY A 55 11.43 8.85 11.56
N SER A 56 11.75 9.97 10.92
CA SER A 56 13.13 10.40 10.66
C SER A 56 13.26 11.86 11.06
N LEU A 57 14.45 12.45 10.93
CA LEU A 57 14.64 13.89 11.15
C LEU A 57 13.66 14.76 10.35
N ARG A 58 13.13 14.25 9.23
CA ARG A 58 12.22 14.96 8.31
C ARG A 58 10.76 14.50 8.40
N SER A 59 10.44 13.49 9.20
CA SER A 59 9.09 12.94 9.31
C SER A 59 8.78 12.53 10.75
N PRO A 60 7.67 13.00 11.36
CA PRO A 60 7.34 12.65 12.73
C PRO A 60 7.05 11.15 12.88
N ASN A 61 7.22 10.65 14.11
CA ASN A 61 6.72 9.33 14.48
C ASN A 61 5.19 9.33 14.34
N SER A 62 4.62 8.20 13.91
CA SER A 62 3.18 8.02 13.85
C SER A 62 2.78 6.67 14.45
N SER A 63 1.55 6.62 14.96
CA SER A 63 0.93 5.39 15.42
C SER A 63 -0.38 5.15 14.67
N SER A 64 -0.73 3.88 14.49
CA SER A 64 -2.00 3.47 13.91
C SER A 64 -2.51 2.22 14.60
N GLU A 65 -3.79 2.19 14.93
CA GLU A 65 -4.46 1.01 15.46
C GLU A 65 -4.55 -0.08 14.38
N VAL A 66 -4.10 -1.29 14.70
CA VAL A 66 -4.05 -2.43 13.77
C VAL A 66 -4.55 -3.71 14.45
N PHE A 67 -5.16 -4.59 13.65
CA PHE A 67 -5.37 -5.98 14.07
C PHE A 67 -4.02 -6.70 14.09
N PHE A 68 -3.77 -7.52 15.10
CA PHE A 68 -2.57 -8.35 15.14
C PHE A 68 -2.86 -9.83 15.33
N VAL A 69 -1.93 -10.65 14.85
CA VAL A 69 -1.87 -12.10 15.03
C VAL A 69 -0.47 -12.46 15.53
N LYS A 70 -0.40 -13.25 16.60
CA LYS A 70 0.83 -13.84 17.12
C LYS A 70 0.78 -15.36 16.95
N ILE A 71 1.87 -15.95 16.47
CA ILE A 71 2.02 -17.40 16.32
C ILE A 71 2.82 -17.94 17.51
N GLU A 72 2.47 -19.13 18.00
CA GLU A 72 3.18 -19.83 19.07
C GLU A 72 4.67 -20.02 18.71
N ASN A 73 5.56 -19.86 19.70
CA ASN A 73 7.01 -19.97 19.55
C ASN A 73 7.63 -18.96 18.56
N ASN A 74 6.99 -17.81 18.37
CA ASN A 74 7.50 -16.72 17.57
C ASN A 74 7.30 -15.37 18.29
N ASP A 75 8.35 -14.55 18.34
CA ASP A 75 8.30 -13.19 18.90
C ASP A 75 7.72 -12.15 17.93
N THR A 76 7.40 -12.56 16.70
CA THR A 76 6.87 -11.69 15.65
C THR A 76 5.39 -11.41 15.84
N LEU A 77 5.05 -10.12 15.87
CA LEU A 77 3.67 -9.65 15.79
C LEU A 77 3.33 -9.30 14.34
N TYR A 78 2.38 -10.02 13.76
CA TYR A 78 1.91 -9.78 12.40
C TYR A 78 0.69 -8.85 12.45
N SER A 79 0.74 -7.73 11.73
CA SER A 79 -0.29 -6.70 11.77
C SER A 79 -1.05 -6.54 10.47
N TYR A 80 -2.32 -6.19 10.56
CA TYR A 80 -3.17 -5.82 9.45
C TYR A 80 -3.93 -4.52 9.77
N PHE A 81 -3.72 -3.51 8.92
CA PHE A 81 -4.42 -2.24 9.02
C PHE A 81 -5.64 -2.23 8.11
N THR A 82 -6.81 -1.90 8.66
CA THR A 82 -7.99 -1.56 7.87
C THR A 82 -8.80 -0.48 8.56
N ARG A 83 -9.49 0.33 7.75
CA ARG A 83 -10.48 1.31 8.24
C ARG A 83 -11.87 0.70 8.36
N ASP A 84 -12.07 -0.52 7.87
CA ASP A 84 -13.33 -1.23 7.93
C ASP A 84 -13.53 -1.86 9.32
N LYS A 85 -14.42 -1.24 10.11
CA LYS A 85 -14.74 -1.69 11.47
C LYS A 85 -15.43 -3.05 11.50
N GLU A 86 -16.21 -3.38 10.48
CA GLU A 86 -16.89 -4.69 10.38
C GLU A 86 -15.85 -5.78 10.14
N LYS A 87 -14.88 -5.53 9.26
CA LYS A 87 -13.75 -6.45 9.02
C LYS A 87 -12.95 -6.71 10.29
N ILE A 88 -12.62 -5.68 11.07
CA ILE A 88 -11.94 -5.85 12.37
C ILE A 88 -12.77 -6.71 13.33
N SER A 89 -14.07 -6.47 13.40
CA SER A 89 -14.98 -7.22 14.28
C SER A 89 -15.11 -8.69 13.85
N PHE A 90 -15.16 -8.94 12.55
CA PHE A 90 -15.08 -10.28 11.98
C PHE A 90 -13.77 -10.99 12.34
N LEU A 91 -12.62 -10.33 12.16
CA LEU A 91 -11.32 -10.90 12.49
C LEU A 91 -11.19 -11.25 13.97
N LYS A 92 -11.69 -10.39 14.87
CA LYS A 92 -11.74 -10.68 16.32
C LYS A 92 -12.62 -11.89 16.65
N SER A 93 -13.73 -12.06 15.95
CA SER A 93 -14.69 -13.14 16.20
C SER A 93 -14.38 -14.45 15.46
N SER A 94 -13.39 -14.45 14.56
CA SER A 94 -13.04 -15.58 13.68
C SER A 94 -12.56 -16.87 14.40
N LYS A 95 -12.44 -16.86 15.73
CA LYS A 95 -11.97 -17.99 16.57
C LYS A 95 -10.74 -18.67 15.95
N ILE A 96 -9.77 -17.87 15.50
CA ILE A 96 -8.52 -18.39 14.90
C ILE A 96 -7.48 -18.79 15.96
N VAL A 97 -7.61 -18.29 17.19
CA VAL A 97 -6.75 -18.67 18.32
C VAL A 97 -6.76 -20.19 18.49
N GLY A 98 -5.56 -20.77 18.63
CA GLY A 98 -5.34 -22.20 18.75
C GLY A 98 -5.39 -22.98 17.43
N LYS A 99 -5.64 -22.33 16.29
CA LYS A 99 -5.65 -22.98 14.97
C LYS A 99 -4.37 -22.69 14.18
N ASN A 100 -4.01 -23.60 13.28
CA ASN A 100 -2.92 -23.38 12.33
C ASN A 100 -3.33 -22.42 11.23
N VAL A 101 -2.50 -21.41 10.98
CA VAL A 101 -2.69 -20.40 9.92
C VAL A 101 -1.45 -20.29 9.05
N LYS A 102 -1.63 -19.77 7.85
CA LYS A 102 -0.53 -19.30 6.99
C LYS A 102 -0.62 -17.78 6.87
N ILE A 103 0.51 -17.11 7.10
CA ILE A 103 0.63 -15.66 7.04
C ILE A 103 1.67 -15.31 5.98
N PHE A 104 1.22 -14.76 4.86
CA PHE A 104 2.10 -14.14 3.87
C PHE A 104 2.34 -12.69 4.26
N ASN A 105 3.60 -12.26 4.28
CA ASN A 105 4.00 -10.97 4.81
C ASN A 105 5.16 -10.30 4.05
N ASP A 106 5.29 -8.98 4.24
CA ASP A 106 6.33 -8.15 3.61
C ASP A 106 7.72 -8.31 4.23
N GLY A 107 7.84 -9.07 5.32
CA GLY A 107 9.07 -9.18 6.11
C GLY A 107 9.24 -8.05 7.12
N PHE A 108 10.39 -8.05 7.81
CA PHE A 108 10.68 -7.09 8.86
C PHE A 108 11.08 -5.72 8.28
N ASP A 109 10.47 -4.66 8.81
CA ASP A 109 10.89 -3.28 8.63
C ASP A 109 11.41 -2.74 9.97
N GLU A 110 12.68 -2.34 10.03
CA GLU A 110 13.33 -1.80 11.24
C GLU A 110 12.63 -0.56 11.82
N LYS A 111 11.83 0.12 10.99
CA LYS A 111 11.05 1.29 11.39
C LYS A 111 9.73 0.94 12.04
N GLN A 112 9.35 -0.33 12.08
CA GLN A 112 8.04 -0.77 12.56
C GLN A 112 8.20 -1.80 13.68
N ASN A 113 7.22 -1.85 14.59
CA ASN A 113 7.18 -2.85 15.67
C ASN A 113 6.41 -4.13 15.29
N THR A 114 5.85 -4.18 14.08
CA THR A 114 5.04 -5.29 13.58
C THR A 114 5.39 -5.56 12.11
N VAL A 115 5.08 -6.78 11.66
CA VAL A 115 5.27 -7.23 10.28
C VAL A 115 3.92 -7.20 9.56
N ASP A 116 3.83 -6.54 8.41
CA ASP A 116 2.56 -6.39 7.69
C ASP A 116 2.07 -7.70 7.05
N ILE A 117 0.82 -8.05 7.36
CA ILE A 117 0.10 -9.17 6.75
C ILE A 117 -0.36 -8.74 5.36
N ILE A 118 0.08 -9.48 4.35
CA ILE A 118 -0.42 -9.39 2.97
C ILE A 118 -1.59 -10.33 2.77
N GLU A 119 -1.49 -11.56 3.27
CA GLU A 119 -2.56 -12.55 3.20
C GLU A 119 -2.56 -13.45 4.45
N LEU A 120 -3.75 -13.75 4.97
CA LEU A 120 -3.96 -14.64 6.11
C LEU A 120 -4.91 -15.76 5.70
N GLU A 121 -4.42 -17.00 5.71
CA GLU A 121 -5.21 -18.19 5.41
C GLU A 121 -5.48 -19.03 6.67
N LEU A 122 -6.71 -19.51 6.79
CA LEU A 122 -7.15 -20.51 7.75
C LEU A 122 -7.84 -21.66 7.01
N ASN A 123 -7.31 -22.89 7.07
CA ASN A 123 -7.94 -24.08 6.48
C ASN A 123 -8.44 -23.86 5.03
N ASN A 124 -7.60 -23.28 4.17
CA ASN A 124 -7.89 -22.92 2.77
C ASN A 124 -8.95 -21.81 2.59
N SER A 125 -9.37 -21.13 3.66
CA SER A 125 -10.16 -19.91 3.59
C SER A 125 -9.27 -18.68 3.81
N ILE A 126 -9.42 -17.67 2.96
CA ILE A 126 -8.66 -16.42 3.04
C ILE A 126 -9.43 -15.46 3.95
N LEU A 127 -8.85 -15.11 5.10
CA LEU A 127 -9.43 -14.16 6.05
C LEU A 127 -9.05 -12.71 5.72
N ILE A 128 -7.80 -12.50 5.29
CA ILE A 128 -7.26 -11.23 4.80
C ILE A 128 -6.65 -11.53 3.45
N SER A 129 -7.07 -10.84 2.39
CA SER A 129 -6.59 -11.11 1.03
C SER A 129 -5.60 -10.06 0.56
N LYS A 130 -4.59 -10.48 -0.22
CA LYS A 130 -3.68 -9.58 -0.94
C LYS A 130 -4.42 -8.52 -1.76
N ARG A 131 -5.60 -8.85 -2.30
CA ARG A 131 -6.44 -7.92 -3.08
C ARG A 131 -6.76 -6.64 -2.33
N GLU A 132 -6.86 -6.71 -1.01
CA GLU A 132 -7.13 -5.56 -0.15
C GLU A 132 -5.92 -4.61 -0.11
N SER A 133 -4.70 -5.16 -0.05
CA SER A 133 -3.45 -4.40 -0.21
C SER A 133 -3.32 -3.81 -1.62
N ASP A 134 -3.63 -4.61 -2.66
CA ASP A 134 -3.56 -4.17 -4.06
C ASP A 134 -4.51 -3.00 -4.35
N LYS A 135 -5.67 -2.93 -3.68
CA LYS A 135 -6.65 -1.85 -3.84
C LYS A 135 -6.03 -0.47 -3.59
N LYS A 136 -5.12 -0.35 -2.61
CA LYS A 136 -4.39 0.89 -2.33
C LYS A 136 -3.53 1.30 -3.53
N ASN A 137 -2.78 0.35 -4.09
CA ASN A 137 -1.93 0.57 -5.25
C ASN A 137 -2.76 0.93 -6.50
N PHE A 138 -3.92 0.30 -6.69
CA PHE A 138 -4.85 0.67 -7.76
C PHE A 138 -5.35 2.11 -7.65
N ILE A 139 -5.68 2.58 -6.44
CA ILE A 139 -6.09 3.97 -6.19
C ILE A 139 -4.95 4.93 -6.56
N LEU A 140 -3.72 4.63 -6.16
CA LEU A 140 -2.55 5.44 -6.49
C LEU A 140 -2.29 5.50 -8.00
N ILE A 141 -2.38 4.35 -8.69
CA ILE A 141 -2.26 4.30 -10.16
C ILE A 141 -3.31 5.19 -10.82
N SER A 142 -4.58 5.08 -10.41
CA SER A 142 -5.68 5.89 -10.95
C SER A 142 -5.43 7.39 -10.75
N LEU A 143 -4.95 7.78 -9.57
CA LEU A 143 -4.60 9.16 -9.25
C LEU A 143 -3.45 9.68 -10.14
N PHE A 144 -2.36 8.92 -10.26
CA PHE A 144 -1.21 9.32 -11.08
C PHE A 144 -1.56 9.38 -12.58
N LEU A 145 -2.37 8.45 -13.08
CA LEU A 145 -2.90 8.50 -14.44
C LEU A 145 -3.75 9.75 -14.67
N THR A 146 -4.62 10.10 -13.71
CA THR A 146 -5.44 11.31 -13.79
C THR A 146 -4.55 12.56 -13.87
N PHE A 147 -3.50 12.65 -13.05
CA PHE A 147 -2.55 13.76 -13.12
C PHE A 147 -1.80 13.79 -14.45
N LEU A 148 -1.38 12.64 -14.98
CA LEU A 148 -0.70 12.56 -16.26
C LEU A 148 -1.61 13.03 -17.41
N ILE A 149 -2.88 12.61 -17.41
CA ILE A 149 -3.88 13.04 -18.39
C ILE A 149 -4.11 14.55 -18.32
N LEU A 150 -4.36 15.09 -17.12
CA LEU A 150 -4.58 16.52 -16.93
C LEU A 150 -3.37 17.35 -17.36
N TYR A 151 -2.18 16.82 -17.08
CA TYR A 151 -0.92 17.45 -17.43
C TYR A 151 -0.75 17.64 -18.94
N PHE A 152 -1.13 16.65 -19.77
CA PHE A 152 -1.10 16.79 -21.23
C PHE A 152 -2.32 17.55 -21.77
N TYR A 153 -3.51 17.33 -21.18
CA TYR A 153 -4.76 17.90 -21.65
C TYR A 153 -4.84 19.42 -21.47
N ILE A 154 -4.41 19.96 -20.33
CA ILE A 154 -4.53 21.40 -20.03
C ILE A 154 -3.72 22.24 -21.03
N PRO A 155 -2.41 22.01 -21.25
CA PRO A 155 -1.64 22.75 -22.25
C PRO A 155 -2.19 22.56 -23.67
N TYR A 156 -2.56 21.33 -24.05
CA TYR A 156 -3.17 21.06 -25.35
C TYR A 156 -4.43 21.90 -25.56
N LYS A 157 -5.34 21.91 -24.59
CA LYS A 157 -6.58 22.69 -24.64
C LYS A 157 -6.31 24.19 -24.76
N PHE A 158 -5.38 24.73 -23.98
CA PHE A 158 -5.04 26.16 -23.99
C PHE A 158 -4.33 26.61 -25.27
N VAL A 159 -3.49 25.77 -25.88
CA VAL A 159 -2.79 26.09 -27.13
C VAL A 159 -3.73 25.94 -28.33
N TYR A 160 -4.48 24.84 -28.40
CA TYR A 160 -5.30 24.47 -29.55
C TYR A 160 -6.64 25.26 -29.63
N LEU A 161 -7.31 25.51 -28.51
CA LEU A 161 -8.55 26.31 -28.53
C LEU A 161 -8.29 27.80 -28.77
N LYS A 162 -7.16 28.33 -28.27
CA LYS A 162 -6.80 29.73 -28.44
C LYS A 162 -6.37 30.05 -29.88
N SER A 163 -5.85 29.08 -30.63
CA SER A 163 -5.56 29.25 -32.06
C SER A 163 -6.80 29.23 -32.94
N LYS A 164 -7.90 28.59 -32.49
CA LYS A 164 -9.20 28.60 -33.20
C LYS A 164 -10.01 29.89 -32.99
N ILE A 165 -9.89 30.53 -31.83
CA ILE A 165 -10.61 31.80 -31.53
C ILE A 165 -9.99 33.01 -32.26
N LYS A 166 -8.74 32.89 -32.73
CA LYS A 166 -8.02 33.94 -33.49
C LYS A 166 -8.11 33.80 -35.02
N LYS A 167 -8.84 32.81 -35.53
CA LYS A 167 -9.23 32.72 -36.95
C LYS A 167 -10.70 33.13 -37.05
#